data_AF-A0A357FTD4-F1
#
_entry.id   AF-A0A357FTD4-F1
#
_cell.length_a   1.000
_cell.length_b   1.000
_cell.length_c   1.000
_cell.angle_alpha   90.00
_cell.angle_beta   90.00
_cell.angle_gamma   90.00
#
_symmetry.space_group_name_H-M   'P 1'
#
loop_
_entity.id
_entity.type
_entity.pdbx_description
1 polymer ?
#
loop_
_entity_poly.entity_id
_entity_poly.type
_entity_poly.pdbx_seq_one_letter_code
_entity_poly.pdbx_strand_id
1 'polypeptide(L)'
;RAYGFGPAFRWNLFSAGLVRSQIDIEESRTREALLKYENAVLEAVEEVETSMSGIANERDRLQSLKLGSASAKETVSLVKDNYSKGLVDFQNVLDAERTATRIEDSYAVSQGLLAQAYIALYSALGGGYPDDEVELNRSK
;
A
#
# COMPACT_ATOMS: atom_id res chain seq x y z
N ARG A 1 -20.01 42.74 53.62
CA ARG A 1 -19.14 42.30 52.50
C ARG A 1 -17.92 41.66 53.12
N ALA A 2 -17.68 40.36 52.93
CA ALA A 2 -16.50 39.68 53.46
C ALA A 2 -15.53 39.42 52.31
N TYR A 3 -14.33 39.98 52.40
CA TYR A 3 -13.20 39.68 51.52
C TYR A 3 -12.25 38.76 52.30
N GLY A 4 -11.85 37.63 51.69
CA GLY A 4 -10.84 36.73 52.22
C GLY A 4 -9.63 36.71 51.29
N PHE A 5 -8.45 37.01 51.83
CA PHE A 5 -7.16 36.87 51.15
C PHE A 5 -6.23 36.05 52.05
N GLY A 6 -5.78 34.91 51.53
CA GLY A 6 -4.87 33.99 52.20
C GLY A 6 -4.72 32.69 51.38
N PRO A 7 -3.58 31.98 51.46
CA PRO A 7 -3.40 30.74 50.72
C PRO A 7 -4.38 29.68 51.20
N ALA A 8 -5.17 29.12 50.28
CA ALA A 8 -6.07 28.02 50.57
C ALA A 8 -5.34 26.69 50.34
N PHE A 9 -5.16 25.91 51.41
CA PHE A 9 -4.57 24.57 51.33
C PHE A 9 -5.68 23.53 51.25
N ARG A 10 -5.72 22.73 50.17
CA ARG A 10 -6.68 21.64 49.99
C ARG A 10 -5.94 20.31 50.04
N TRP A 11 -6.16 19.54 51.10
CA TRP A 11 -5.63 18.18 51.24
C TRP A 11 -6.81 17.20 51.28
N ASN A 12 -6.89 16.30 50.30
CA ASN A 12 -7.91 15.24 50.28
C ASN A 12 -7.45 14.07 51.16
N LEU A 13 -7.77 14.11 52.46
CA LEU A 13 -7.46 13.04 53.42
C LEU A 13 -8.24 11.74 53.13
N PHE A 14 -9.42 11.84 52.51
CA PHE A 14 -10.28 10.71 52.16
C PHE A 14 -10.88 10.93 50.76
N SER A 15 -10.21 10.43 49.72
CA SER A 15 -10.65 10.54 48.32
C SER A 15 -11.43 9.30 47.83
N ALA A 16 -11.83 8.39 48.72
CA ALA A 16 -12.59 7.17 48.43
C ALA A 16 -12.07 6.35 47.22
N GLY A 17 -10.76 6.39 46.97
CA GLY A 17 -10.12 5.71 45.83
C GLY A 17 -10.11 6.48 44.51
N LEU A 18 -10.73 7.67 44.41
CA LEU A 18 -10.78 8.49 43.17
C LEU A 18 -9.39 8.78 42.59
N VAL A 19 -8.41 9.13 43.43
CA VAL A 19 -7.05 9.41 42.96
C VAL A 19 -6.40 8.15 42.38
N ARG A 20 -6.61 6.97 43.00
CA ARG A 20 -6.12 5.70 42.48
C ARG A 20 -6.80 5.34 41.17
N SER A 21 -8.13 5.48 41.09
CA SER A 21 -8.87 5.26 39.86
C SER A 21 -8.44 6.19 38.72
N GLN A 22 -8.10 7.45 39.01
CA GLN A 22 -7.58 8.36 37.99
C GLN A 22 -6.20 7.89 37.50
N ILE A 23 -5.32 7.45 38.40
CA ILE A 23 -4.03 6.86 38.03
C ILE A 23 -4.24 5.62 37.15
N ASP A 24 -5.13 4.70 37.53
CA ASP A 24 -5.43 3.49 36.77
C ASP A 24 -5.95 3.81 35.35
N ILE A 25 -6.74 4.87 35.20
CA ILE A 25 -7.22 5.38 33.91
C ILE A 25 -6.05 5.90 33.07
N GLU A 26 -5.18 6.74 33.63
CA GLU A 26 -4.03 7.28 32.89
C GLU A 26 -3.00 6.20 32.53
N GLU A 27 -2.78 5.22 33.41
CA GLU A 27 -1.96 4.05 33.10
C GLU A 27 -2.55 3.23 31.94
N SER A 28 -3.87 3.03 31.94
CA SER A 28 -4.56 2.31 30.87
C SER A 28 -4.48 3.06 29.55
N ARG A 29 -4.62 4.39 29.54
CA ARG A 29 -4.41 5.24 28.36
C ARG A 29 -2.97 5.16 27.84
N THR A 30 -1.99 5.11 28.73
CA THR A 30 -0.58 4.95 28.35
C THR A 30 -0.34 3.60 27.68
N ARG A 31 -0.90 2.53 28.24
CA ARG A 31 -0.86 1.18 27.62
C ARG A 31 -1.55 1.17 26.25
N GLU A 32 -2.70 1.81 26.13
CA GLU A 32 -3.40 1.95 24.85
C GLU A 32 -2.55 2.69 23.80
N ALA A 33 -1.89 3.78 24.19
CA ALA A 33 -1.02 4.53 23.30
C ALA A 33 0.20 3.71 22.84
N LEU A 34 0.80 2.91 23.74
CA LEU A 34 1.88 2.00 23.40
C LEU A 34 1.41 0.94 22.38
N LEU A 35 0.26 0.30 22.63
CA LEU A 35 -0.29 -0.71 21.71
C LEU A 35 -0.62 -0.12 20.35
N LYS A 36 -1.14 1.12 20.29
CA LYS A 36 -1.39 1.82 19.02
C LYS A 36 -0.09 2.06 18.25
N TYR A 37 0.96 2.47 18.94
CA TYR A 37 2.28 2.66 18.32
C TYR A 37 2.83 1.34 17.79
N GLU A 38 2.80 0.27 18.59
CA GLU A 38 3.26 -1.06 18.18
C GLU A 38 2.49 -1.56 16.94
N ASN A 39 1.17 -1.37 16.93
CA ASN A 39 0.33 -1.73 15.80
C ASN A 39 0.68 -0.92 14.54
N ALA A 40 0.81 0.40 14.63
CA ALA A 40 1.18 1.25 13.50
C ALA A 40 2.54 0.85 12.89
N VAL A 41 3.50 0.42 13.71
CA VAL A 41 4.80 -0.09 13.22
C VAL A 41 4.62 -1.43 12.49
N LEU A 42 3.80 -2.34 13.01
CA LEU A 42 3.52 -3.62 12.38
C LEU A 42 2.80 -3.44 11.03
N GLU A 43 1.79 -2.56 10.97
CA GLU A 43 1.08 -2.21 9.73
C GLU A 43 2.05 -1.64 8.70
N ALA A 44 2.95 -0.74 9.09
CA ALA A 44 3.95 -0.18 8.18
C ALA A 44 4.91 -1.26 7.61
N VAL A 45 5.33 -2.22 8.44
CA VAL A 45 6.16 -3.34 7.97
C VAL A 45 5.38 -4.23 7.00
N GLU A 46 4.12 -4.56 7.32
CA GLU A 46 3.25 -5.37 6.47
C GLU A 46 3.00 -4.71 5.10
N GLU A 47 2.77 -3.39 5.06
CA GLU A 47 2.58 -2.65 3.81
C GLU A 47 3.82 -2.68 2.91
N VAL A 48 5.01 -2.55 3.49
CA VAL A 48 6.29 -2.63 2.75
C VAL A 48 6.49 -4.05 2.20
N GLU A 49 6.32 -5.07 3.04
CA GLU A 49 6.49 -6.48 2.62
C GLU A 49 5.49 -6.87 1.53
N THR A 50 4.24 -6.44 1.66
CA THR A 50 3.19 -6.66 0.66
C THR A 50 3.55 -5.99 -0.67
N SER A 51 4.02 -4.74 -0.63
CA SER A 51 4.42 -3.99 -1.83
C SER A 51 5.64 -4.62 -2.52
N MET A 52 6.65 -5.03 -1.75
CA MET A 52 7.83 -5.70 -2.28
C MET A 52 7.50 -7.06 -2.92
N SER A 53 6.66 -7.85 -2.25
CA SER A 53 6.19 -9.13 -2.77
C SER A 53 5.36 -8.94 -4.06
N GLY A 54 4.51 -7.90 -4.09
CA GLY A 54 3.77 -7.50 -5.29
C GLY A 54 4.68 -7.15 -6.46
N ILE A 55 5.74 -6.36 -6.22
CA ILE A 55 6.74 -6.01 -7.24
C ILE A 55 7.44 -7.26 -7.77
N ALA A 56 7.90 -8.16 -6.90
CA ALA A 56 8.61 -9.37 -7.31
C ALA A 56 7.74 -10.24 -8.22
N ASN A 57 6.51 -10.55 -7.77
CA ASN A 57 5.57 -11.36 -8.53
C ASN A 57 5.20 -10.74 -9.88
N GLU A 58 4.98 -9.42 -9.91
CA GLU A 58 4.57 -8.74 -11.14
C GLU A 58 5.73 -8.63 -12.15
N ARG A 59 7.00 -8.57 -11.69
CA ARG A 59 8.17 -8.64 -12.58
C ARG A 59 8.27 -9.98 -13.30
N ASP A 60 8.09 -11.08 -12.58
CA ASP A 60 8.14 -12.43 -13.15
C ASP A 60 7.00 -12.65 -14.16
N ARG A 61 5.80 -12.17 -13.81
CA ARG A 61 4.64 -12.18 -14.69
C ARG A 61 4.88 -11.34 -15.95
N LEU A 62 5.43 -10.14 -15.81
CA LEU A 62 5.72 -9.23 -16.91
C LEU A 62 6.75 -9.82 -17.87
N GLN A 63 7.79 -10.49 -17.36
CA GLN A 63 8.77 -11.20 -18.19
C GLN A 63 8.11 -12.34 -18.99
N SER A 64 7.26 -13.12 -18.34
CA SER A 64 6.53 -14.22 -18.98
C SER A 64 5.59 -13.72 -20.07
N LEU A 65 4.85 -12.63 -19.80
CA LEU A 65 3.94 -12.00 -20.76
C LEU A 65 4.69 -11.34 -21.93
N LYS A 66 5.88 -10.78 -21.69
CA LYS A 66 6.74 -10.24 -22.75
C LYS A 66 7.14 -11.33 -23.75
N LEU A 67 7.60 -12.48 -23.24
CA LEU A 67 7.95 -13.64 -24.07
C LEU A 67 6.71 -14.18 -24.79
N GLY A 68 5.58 -14.32 -24.08
CA GLY A 68 4.32 -14.77 -24.66
C GLY A 68 3.81 -13.85 -25.78
N SER A 69 3.94 -12.53 -25.61
CA SER A 69 3.54 -11.55 -26.63
C SER A 69 4.39 -11.67 -27.90
N ALA A 70 5.71 -11.83 -27.76
CA ALA A 70 6.60 -12.06 -28.89
C ALA A 70 6.24 -13.34 -29.66
N SER A 71 6.03 -14.45 -28.95
CA SER A 71 5.62 -15.72 -29.56
C SER A 71 4.24 -15.68 -30.21
N ALA A 72 3.29 -14.94 -29.63
CA ALA A 72 1.96 -14.79 -30.20
C ALA A 72 1.99 -13.96 -31.50
N LYS A 73 2.81 -12.90 -31.56
CA LYS A 73 3.05 -12.12 -32.78
C LYS A 73 3.65 -12.97 -33.89
N GLU A 74 4.62 -13.82 -33.55
CA GLU A 74 5.20 -14.75 -34.52
C GLU A 74 4.16 -15.74 -35.04
N THR A 75 3.33 -16.28 -34.15
CA THR A 75 2.21 -17.17 -34.55
C THR A 75 1.27 -16.48 -35.53
N VAL A 76 0.91 -15.21 -35.30
CA VAL A 76 0.07 -14.44 -36.23
C VAL A 76 0.73 -14.33 -37.60
N SER A 77 2.04 -14.07 -37.66
CA SER A 77 2.79 -14.01 -38.93
C SER A 77 2.73 -15.34 -39.68
N LEU A 78 3.02 -16.45 -38.99
CA LEU A 78 3.00 -17.79 -39.58
C LEU A 78 1.61 -18.21 -40.08
N VAL A 79 0.56 -17.92 -39.31
CA VAL A 79 -0.82 -18.27 -39.69
C VAL A 79 -1.30 -17.42 -40.87
N LYS A 80 -0.90 -16.15 -40.96
CA LYS A 80 -1.15 -15.30 -42.13
C LYS A 80 -0.47 -15.83 -43.39
N ASP A 81 0.78 -16.26 -43.27
CA ASP A 81 1.51 -16.88 -44.39
C ASP A 81 0.83 -18.17 -44.85
N ASN A 82 0.45 -19.05 -43.93
CA ASN A 82 -0.30 -20.27 -44.25
C ASN A 82 -1.66 -19.98 -44.90
N TYR A 83 -2.37 -18.95 -44.45
CA TYR A 83 -3.63 -18.52 -45.06
C TYR A 83 -3.41 -18.04 -46.50
N SER A 84 -2.37 -17.23 -46.74
CA SER A 84 -2.02 -16.76 -48.09
C SER A 84 -1.68 -17.91 -49.06
N LYS A 85 -1.21 -19.04 -48.53
CA LYS A 85 -0.90 -20.28 -49.25
C LYS A 85 -2.09 -21.24 -49.34
N GLY A 86 -3.24 -20.90 -48.77
CA GLY A 86 -4.44 -21.75 -48.74
C GLY A 86 -4.33 -22.99 -47.85
N LEU A 87 -3.38 -23.00 -46.89
CA LEU A 87 -3.14 -24.15 -45.99
C LEU A 87 -4.07 -24.14 -44.76
N VAL A 88 -4.63 -22.98 -44.43
CA VAL A 88 -5.54 -22.79 -43.29
C VAL A 88 -6.64 -21.79 -43.67
N ASP A 89 -7.78 -21.89 -42.99
CA ASP A 89 -8.88 -20.93 -43.15
C ASP A 89 -8.60 -19.60 -42.45
N PHE A 90 -9.25 -18.53 -42.91
CA PHE A 90 -9.15 -17.19 -42.31
C PHE A 90 -9.53 -17.15 -40.83
N GLN A 91 -10.40 -18.06 -40.38
CA GLN A 91 -10.76 -18.19 -38.96
C GLN A 91 -9.54 -18.42 -38.07
N ASN A 92 -8.54 -19.17 -38.53
CA ASN A 92 -7.30 -19.40 -37.78
C ASN A 92 -6.50 -18.09 -37.59
N VAL A 93 -6.53 -17.20 -38.60
CA VAL A 93 -5.89 -15.89 -38.50
C VAL A 93 -6.56 -15.06 -37.40
N LEU A 94 -7.90 -15.03 -37.39
CA LEU A 94 -8.67 -14.30 -36.38
C LEU A 94 -8.42 -14.85 -34.97
N ASP A 95 -8.34 -16.17 -34.81
CA ASP A 95 -8.09 -16.81 -33.52
C ASP A 95 -6.66 -16.53 -33.01
N ALA A 96 -5.67 -16.52 -33.91
CA ALA A 96 -4.29 -16.16 -33.61
C ALA A 96 -4.18 -14.68 -33.21
N GLU A 97 -4.80 -13.77 -33.97
CA GLU A 97 -4.82 -12.33 -33.67
C GLU A 97 -5.52 -12.06 -32.33
N ARG A 98 -6.67 -12.68 -32.09
CA ARG A 98 -7.39 -12.55 -30.81
C ARG A 98 -6.54 -13.01 -29.63
N THR A 99 -5.79 -14.09 -29.80
CA THR A 99 -4.88 -14.60 -28.76
C THR A 99 -3.71 -13.64 -28.53
N ALA A 100 -3.11 -13.11 -29.60
CA ALA A 100 -2.03 -12.13 -29.51
C ALA A 100 -2.49 -10.85 -28.79
N THR A 101 -3.63 -10.29 -29.18
CA THR A 101 -4.20 -9.10 -28.53
C THR A 101 -4.44 -9.33 -27.05
N ARG A 102 -5.03 -10.47 -26.65
CA ARG A 102 -5.25 -10.79 -25.24
C ARG A 102 -3.96 -10.84 -24.41
N ILE A 103 -2.88 -11.37 -24.99
CA ILE A 103 -1.57 -11.44 -24.32
C ILE A 103 -0.93 -10.04 -24.25
N GLU A 104 -1.05 -9.24 -25.30
CA GLU A 104 -0.60 -7.84 -25.32
C GLU A 104 -1.33 -6.98 -24.28
N ASP A 105 -2.66 -7.12 -24.19
CA ASP A 105 -3.47 -6.45 -23.16
C ASP A 105 -3.01 -6.86 -21.76
N SER A 106 -2.81 -8.15 -21.53
CA SER A 106 -2.32 -8.66 -20.25
C SER A 106 -0.93 -8.10 -19.91
N TYR A 107 -0.05 -7.99 -20.90
CA TYR A 107 1.29 -7.40 -20.74
C TYR A 107 1.23 -5.91 -20.38
N ALA A 108 0.36 -5.15 -21.03
CA ALA A 108 0.14 -3.73 -20.74
C ALA A 108 -0.45 -3.52 -19.33
N VAL A 109 -1.45 -4.32 -18.95
CA VAL A 109 -2.01 -4.32 -17.58
C VAL A 109 -0.92 -4.62 -16.57
N SER A 110 -0.07 -5.62 -16.85
CA SER A 110 1.03 -6.01 -15.96
C SER A 110 2.05 -4.90 -15.75
N GLN A 111 2.38 -4.13 -16.81
CA GLN A 111 3.21 -2.93 -16.69
C GLN A 111 2.58 -1.89 -15.76
N GLY A 112 1.27 -1.66 -15.88
CA GLY A 112 0.52 -0.74 -15.02
C GLY A 112 0.52 -1.18 -13.56
N LEU A 113 0.30 -2.47 -13.30
CA LEU A 113 0.32 -3.04 -11.95
C LEU A 113 1.72 -2.93 -11.31
N LEU A 114 2.78 -3.17 -12.07
CA LEU A 114 4.14 -3.02 -11.58
C LEU A 114 4.43 -1.56 -11.19
N ALA A 115 4.00 -0.59 -12.00
CA ALA A 115 4.14 0.82 -11.67
C ALA A 115 3.37 1.21 -10.40
N GLN A 116 2.13 0.71 -10.24
CA GLN A 116 1.34 0.92 -9.02
C GLN A 116 2.02 0.31 -7.79
N ALA A 117 2.60 -0.88 -7.92
CA ALA A 117 3.32 -1.54 -6.82
C ALA A 117 4.55 -0.74 -6.38
N TYR A 118 5.27 -0.09 -7.29
CA TYR A 118 6.36 0.84 -6.92
C TYR A 118 5.86 2.08 -6.20
N ILE A 119 4.73 2.65 -6.63
CA ILE A 119 4.10 3.80 -5.96
C ILE A 119 3.67 3.41 -4.54
N ALA A 120 3.07 2.23 -4.37
CA ALA A 120 2.69 1.69 -3.08
C ALA A 120 3.90 1.51 -2.16
N LEU A 121 5.00 0.93 -2.66
CA LEU A 121 6.24 0.81 -1.91
C LEU A 121 6.79 2.18 -1.49
N TYR A 122 6.81 3.15 -2.39
CA TYR A 122 7.26 4.51 -2.08
C TYR A 122 6.39 5.17 -1.00
N SER A 123 5.07 4.96 -1.05
CA SER A 123 4.13 5.44 -0.03
C SER A 123 4.37 4.77 1.32
N ALA A 124 4.52 3.44 1.35
CA ALA A 124 4.75 2.66 2.57
C ALA A 124 6.08 3.00 3.25
N LEU A 125 7.09 3.41 2.48
CA LEU A 125 8.36 3.91 3.00
C LEU A 125 8.31 5.36 3.52
N GLY A 126 7.13 6.00 3.52
CA GLY A 126 6.92 7.35 4.06
C GLY A 126 6.88 8.47 3.01
N GLY A 127 6.79 8.14 1.72
CA GLY A 127 6.43 9.09 0.66
C GLY A 127 7.39 10.27 0.43
N GLY A 128 8.53 10.33 1.13
CA GLY A 128 9.50 11.42 1.07
C GLY A 128 9.11 12.69 1.85
N TYR A 129 8.26 12.60 2.89
CA TYR A 129 7.89 13.78 3.68
C TYR A 129 9.09 14.35 4.46
N PRO A 130 9.44 15.64 4.29
CA PRO A 130 10.24 16.36 5.28
C PRO A 130 9.31 16.75 6.42
N ASP A 131 9.45 16.10 7.57
CA ASP A 131 8.65 16.35 8.78
C ASP A 131 8.90 17.74 9.44
N ASP A 132 9.65 18.63 8.79
CA ASP A 132 10.13 19.88 9.39
C ASP A 132 9.07 21.00 9.49
N GLU A 133 7.86 20.82 8.95
CA GLU A 133 6.85 21.91 8.93
C GLU A 133 5.84 21.88 10.11
N VAL A 134 5.92 20.88 11.01
CA VAL A 134 4.92 20.74 12.09
C VAL A 134 5.29 21.47 13.40
N GLU A 135 6.51 22.00 13.56
CA GLU A 135 6.93 22.62 14.84
C GLU A 135 6.82 24.16 14.95
N LEU A 136 6.70 24.93 13.86
CA LEU A 136 6.83 26.40 13.94
C LEU A 136 5.53 27.18 14.25
N ASN A 137 4.38 26.52 14.45
CA ASN A 137 3.10 27.21 14.72
C ASN A 137 2.50 26.95 16.12
N ARG A 138 3.28 26.45 17.09
CA ARG A 138 2.86 26.35 18.50
C ARG A 138 3.43 27.45 19.40
N SER A 139 4.14 28.45 18.86
CA SER A 139 4.71 29.56 19.65
C SER A 139 4.30 30.97 19.19
N LYS A 140 3.04 31.18 18.81
CA LYS A 140 2.47 32.54 18.71
C LYS A 140 1.10 32.63 19.35
#